data_AF-A0A1A8XVL2-F1
#
_entry.id   AF-A0A1A8XVL2-F1
#
_cell.length_a   1.000
_cell.length_b   1.000
_cell.length_c   1.000
_cell.angle_alpha   90.00
_cell.angle_beta   90.00
_cell.angle_gamma   90.00
#
_symmetry.space_group_name_H-M   'P 1'
#
loop_
_entity.id
_entity.type
_entity.pdbx_description
1 polymer ?
#
loop_
_entity_poly.entity_id
_entity_poly.type
_entity_poly.pdbx_seq_one_letter_code
_entity_poly.pdbx_strand_id
1 'polypeptide(L)'
;MAIAEKLACLDPSNAEWQRDLSLSQDKIGDVLVAQNDLPGALASFRKCLNIRKNLTARDPENARWQLDEALCCAKLGVFVELGKSERLAYLQRGQRIFLALRDAHRLLLNQDFTSWFETAVKALGEEVTER
;
A
#
# COMPACT_ATOMS: atom_id res chain seq x y z
N MET A 1 -0.66 16.87 -12.34
CA MET A 1 -1.38 15.64 -11.94
C MET A 1 -2.77 15.49 -12.60
N ALA A 2 -3.37 16.55 -13.15
CA ALA A 2 -4.75 16.51 -13.68
C ALA A 2 -5.01 15.54 -14.86
N ILE A 3 -3.98 15.10 -15.60
CA ILE A 3 -4.16 14.25 -16.78
C ILE A 3 -4.45 12.79 -16.37
N ALA A 4 -3.67 12.22 -15.45
CA ALA A 4 -3.89 10.85 -14.98
C ALA A 4 -5.24 10.69 -14.27
N GLU A 5 -5.64 11.66 -13.44
CA GLU A 5 -6.96 11.69 -12.81
C GLU A 5 -8.08 11.78 -13.84
N LYS A 6 -7.97 12.67 -14.83
CA LYS A 6 -8.97 12.80 -15.90
C LYS A 6 -9.07 11.51 -16.72
N LEU A 7 -7.94 10.92 -17.13
CA LEU A 7 -7.94 9.67 -17.91
C LEU A 7 -8.57 8.52 -17.13
N ALA A 8 -8.18 8.33 -15.87
CA ALA A 8 -8.74 7.29 -15.01
C ALA A 8 -10.24 7.48 -14.74
N CYS A 9 -10.73 8.73 -14.64
CA CYS A 9 -12.16 9.02 -14.54
C CYS A 9 -12.91 8.81 -15.85
N LEU A 10 -12.29 9.08 -16.99
CA LEU A 10 -12.88 8.90 -18.32
C LEU A 10 -13.05 7.42 -18.68
N ASP A 11 -12.09 6.58 -18.30
CA ASP A 11 -12.20 5.14 -18.43
C ASP A 11 -11.83 4.41 -17.13
N PRO A 12 -12.81 4.19 -16.23
CA PRO A 12 -12.61 3.42 -15.02
C PRO A 12 -12.30 1.94 -15.26
N SER A 13 -12.49 1.43 -16.48
CA SER A 13 -12.21 0.03 -16.83
C SER A 13 -10.74 -0.18 -17.20
N ASN A 14 -10.05 0.87 -17.65
CA ASN A 14 -8.63 0.81 -18.03
C ASN A 14 -7.72 0.62 -16.80
N ALA A 15 -7.27 -0.62 -16.60
CA ALA A 15 -6.44 -1.00 -15.46
C ALA A 15 -5.07 -0.29 -15.42
N GLU A 16 -4.49 0.03 -16.58
CA GLU A 16 -3.20 0.73 -16.64
C GLU A 16 -3.34 2.18 -16.17
N TRP A 17 -4.38 2.89 -16.61
CA TRP A 17 -4.64 4.27 -16.18
C TRP A 17 -4.96 4.37 -14.69
N GLN A 18 -5.71 3.39 -14.17
CA GLN A 18 -5.94 3.27 -12.73
C GLN A 18 -4.62 3.04 -11.98
N ARG A 19 -3.74 2.16 -12.49
CA ARG A 19 -2.43 1.93 -11.87
C ARG A 19 -1.58 3.19 -11.88
N ASP A 20 -1.51 3.91 -12.99
CA ASP A 20 -0.75 5.16 -13.11
C ASP A 20 -1.28 6.25 -12.17
N LEU A 21 -2.61 6.34 -12.01
CA LEU A 21 -3.22 7.21 -11.03
C LEU A 21 -2.81 6.81 -9.60
N SER A 22 -2.80 5.51 -9.28
CA SER A 22 -2.36 5.03 -7.97
C SER A 22 -0.90 5.39 -7.68
N LEU A 23 0.00 5.23 -8.65
CA LEU A 23 1.42 5.61 -8.52
C LEU A 23 1.60 7.11 -8.35
N SER A 24 0.74 7.90 -9.01
CA SER A 24 0.75 9.35 -8.84
C SER A 24 0.32 9.73 -7.41
N GLN A 25 -0.74 9.11 -6.87
CA GLN A 25 -1.19 9.35 -5.50
C GLN A 25 -0.14 8.91 -4.47
N ASP A 26 0.56 7.81 -4.72
CA ASP A 26 1.67 7.34 -3.87
C ASP A 26 2.80 8.38 -3.78
N LYS A 27 3.25 8.90 -4.94
CA LYS A 27 4.28 9.95 -5.00
C LYS A 27 3.84 11.25 -4.34
N ILE A 28 2.56 11.63 -4.48
CA ILE A 28 2.05 12.79 -3.76
C ILE A 28 2.07 12.57 -2.26
N GLY A 29 1.69 11.37 -1.79
CA GLY A 29 1.81 11.02 -0.39
C GLY A 29 3.23 11.24 0.13
N ASP A 30 4.24 10.75 -0.59
CA ASP A 30 5.65 10.94 -0.23
C ASP A 30 6.08 12.41 -0.19
N VAL A 31 5.64 13.22 -1.17
CA VAL A 31 5.93 14.66 -1.21
C VAL A 31 5.26 15.38 -0.05
N LEU A 32 4.02 15.02 0.30
CA LEU A 32 3.29 15.64 1.41
C LEU A 32 3.89 15.26 2.76
N VAL A 33 4.40 14.03 2.92
CA VAL A 33 5.22 13.65 4.08
C VAL A 33 6.45 14.55 4.19
N ALA A 34 7.17 14.76 3.08
CA ALA A 34 8.36 15.63 3.05
C ALA A 34 8.02 17.10 3.36
N GLN A 35 6.79 17.54 3.05
CA GLN A 35 6.27 18.87 3.39
C GLN A 35 5.66 18.94 4.80
N ASN A 36 5.67 17.84 5.55
CA ASN A 36 5.03 17.69 6.85
C ASN A 36 3.50 17.89 6.84
N ASP A 37 2.86 17.77 5.66
CA ASP A 37 1.40 17.70 5.52
C ASP A 37 0.96 16.23 5.67
N LEU A 38 0.97 15.75 6.91
CA LEU A 38 0.58 14.39 7.24
C LEU A 38 -0.89 14.07 6.90
N PRO A 39 -1.88 14.97 7.16
CA PRO A 39 -3.26 14.73 6.75
C PRO A 39 -3.41 14.59 5.23
N GLY A 40 -2.74 15.44 4.46
CA GLY A 40 -2.72 15.35 3.00
C GLY A 40 -2.07 14.05 2.52
N ALA A 41 -0.93 13.68 3.10
CA ALA A 41 -0.24 12.44 2.77
C ALA A 41 -1.12 11.21 3.02
N LEU A 42 -1.79 11.15 4.18
CA LEU A 42 -2.69 10.07 4.53
C LEU A 42 -3.86 9.95 3.53
N ALA A 43 -4.44 11.08 3.12
CA ALA A 43 -5.51 11.10 2.13
C ALA A 43 -5.03 10.54 0.78
N SER A 44 -3.83 10.91 0.34
CA SER A 44 -3.21 10.40 -0.89
C SER A 44 -2.88 8.91 -0.82
N PHE A 45 -2.30 8.42 0.27
CA PHE A 45 -2.05 6.98 0.44
C PHE A 45 -3.35 6.16 0.50
N ARG A 46 -4.41 6.66 1.14
CA ARG A 46 -5.72 5.99 1.14
C ARG A 46 -6.33 5.92 -0.25
N LYS A 47 -6.22 6.98 -1.06
CA LYS A 47 -6.65 6.96 -2.48
C LYS A 47 -5.86 5.94 -3.28
N CYS A 48 -4.53 5.92 -3.12
CA CYS A 48 -3.64 4.94 -3.76
C CYS A 48 -4.06 3.51 -3.41
N LEU A 49 -4.26 3.21 -2.11
CA LEU A 49 -4.66 1.88 -1.66
C LEU A 49 -6.02 1.46 -2.24
N ASN A 50 -7.00 2.36 -2.28
CA ASN A 50 -8.32 2.04 -2.81
C ASN A 50 -8.25 1.62 -4.29
N ILE A 51 -7.47 2.35 -5.10
CA ILE A 51 -7.30 2.01 -6.52
C ILE A 51 -6.59 0.66 -6.67
N ARG A 52 -5.49 0.43 -5.93
CA ARG A 52 -4.74 -0.83 -5.98
C ARG A 52 -5.58 -2.02 -5.54
N LYS A 53 -6.41 -1.87 -4.50
CA LYS A 53 -7.38 -2.91 -4.08
C LYS A 53 -8.38 -3.24 -5.18
N ASN A 54 -8.90 -2.24 -5.88
CA ASN A 54 -9.83 -2.46 -6.99
C ASN A 54 -9.15 -3.20 -8.15
N LEU A 55 -7.90 -2.86 -8.46
CA LEU A 55 -7.10 -3.60 -9.43
C LEU A 55 -6.89 -5.06 -9.01
N THR A 56 -6.39 -5.32 -7.80
CA THR A 56 -6.23 -6.69 -7.29
C THR A 56 -7.54 -7.49 -7.29
N ALA A 57 -8.68 -6.85 -7.01
CA ALA A 57 -9.98 -7.51 -7.05
C ALA A 57 -10.42 -7.88 -8.48
N ARG A 58 -9.97 -7.15 -9.51
CA ARG A 58 -10.28 -7.43 -10.93
C ARG A 58 -9.43 -8.56 -11.49
N ASP A 59 -8.15 -8.62 -11.12
CA ASP A 59 -7.26 -9.73 -11.48
C ASP A 59 -6.44 -10.16 -10.27
N PRO A 60 -6.99 -11.08 -9.45
CA PRO A 60 -6.30 -11.58 -8.27
C PRO A 60 -5.03 -12.35 -8.60
N GLU A 61 -4.82 -12.84 -9.83
CA GLU A 61 -3.61 -13.58 -10.20
C GLU A 61 -2.45 -12.67 -10.61
N ASN A 62 -2.72 -11.39 -10.82
CA ASN A 62 -1.71 -10.41 -11.20
C ASN A 62 -0.79 -10.06 -10.02
N ALA A 63 0.36 -10.75 -9.96
CA ALA A 63 1.37 -10.53 -8.92
C ALA A 63 1.83 -9.07 -8.83
N ARG A 64 1.85 -8.34 -9.95
CA ARG A 64 2.26 -6.93 -9.99
C ARG A 64 1.24 -6.02 -9.32
N TRP A 65 -0.04 -6.39 -9.27
CA TRP A 65 -1.10 -5.63 -8.59
C TRP A 65 -1.13 -5.95 -7.09
N GLN A 66 -0.96 -7.23 -6.76
CA GLN A 66 -0.76 -7.68 -5.39
C GLN A 66 0.45 -6.97 -4.74
N LEU A 67 1.59 -6.93 -5.42
CA LEU A 67 2.79 -6.26 -4.93
C LEU A 67 2.55 -4.77 -4.66
N ASP A 68 1.93 -4.08 -5.60
CA ASP A 68 1.57 -2.67 -5.44
C ASP A 68 0.67 -2.45 -4.21
N GLU A 69 -0.36 -3.28 -4.04
CA GLU A 69 -1.24 -3.18 -2.87
C GLU A 69 -0.47 -3.36 -1.56
N ALA A 70 0.41 -4.36 -1.49
CA ALA A 70 1.20 -4.66 -0.31
C ALA A 70 2.17 -3.53 0.05
N LEU A 71 2.82 -2.91 -0.94
CA LEU A 71 3.69 -1.75 -0.74
C LEU A 71 2.92 -0.53 -0.20
N CYS A 72 1.69 -0.31 -0.67
CA CYS A 72 0.85 0.78 -0.14
C CYS A 72 0.41 0.49 1.30
N CYS A 73 0.11 -0.78 1.62
CA CYS A 73 -0.16 -1.22 2.98
C CYS A 73 1.04 -0.99 3.92
N ALA A 74 2.27 -1.21 3.45
CA ALA A 74 3.48 -0.93 4.25
C ALA A 74 3.55 0.56 4.65
N LYS A 75 3.31 1.48 3.70
CA LYS A 75 3.35 2.93 3.95
C LYS A 75 2.31 3.38 4.98
N LEU A 76 1.08 2.88 4.88
CA LEU A 76 0.04 3.17 5.86
C LEU A 76 0.31 2.49 7.21
N GLY A 77 0.94 1.31 7.20
CA GLY A 77 1.31 0.58 8.40
C GLY A 77 2.32 1.30 9.30
N VAL A 78 3.21 2.10 8.72
CA VAL A 78 4.18 2.93 9.47
C VAL A 78 3.70 4.35 9.75
N PHE A 79 2.51 4.72 9.29
CA PHE A 79 2.01 6.09 9.39
C PHE A 79 1.51 6.38 10.81
N VAL A 80 2.33 7.06 11.62
CA VAL A 80 2.11 7.23 13.07
C VAL A 80 0.82 7.96 13.46
N GLU A 81 0.26 8.79 12.57
CA GLU A 81 -1.03 9.46 12.77
C GLU A 81 -2.22 8.49 12.85
N LEU A 82 -2.03 7.25 12.35
CA LEU A 82 -3.06 6.23 12.42
C LEU A 82 -3.07 5.53 13.78
N GLY A 83 -4.29 5.23 14.24
CA GLY A 83 -4.49 4.38 15.39
C GLY A 83 -3.75 3.05 15.24
N LYS A 84 -3.19 2.56 16.35
CA LYS A 84 -2.39 1.33 16.38
C LYS A 84 -3.07 0.13 15.71
N SER A 85 -4.37 -0.07 15.97
CA SER A 85 -5.15 -1.15 15.36
C SER A 85 -5.26 -1.01 13.84
N GLU A 86 -5.39 0.21 13.33
CA GLU A 86 -5.46 0.48 11.90
C GLU A 86 -4.09 0.23 11.22
N ARG A 87 -3.00 0.70 11.85
CA ARG A 87 -1.62 0.40 11.40
C ARG A 87 -1.36 -1.10 11.34
N LEU A 88 -1.74 -1.83 12.39
CA LEU A 88 -1.57 -3.28 12.46
C LEU A 88 -2.35 -3.99 11.35
N ALA A 89 -3.59 -3.58 11.07
CA ALA A 89 -4.40 -4.14 9.99
C ALA A 89 -3.74 -3.96 8.61
N TYR A 90 -3.13 -2.79 8.35
CA TYR A 90 -2.38 -2.57 7.11
C TYR A 90 -1.12 -3.43 7.04
N LEU A 91 -0.33 -3.48 8.11
CA LEU A 91 0.88 -4.31 8.15
C LEU A 91 0.54 -5.80 7.93
N GLN A 92 -0.46 -6.33 8.61
CA GLN A 92 -0.91 -7.71 8.45
C GLN A 92 -1.43 -8.00 7.03
N ARG A 93 -2.13 -7.04 6.40
CA ARG A 93 -2.60 -7.18 5.03
C ARG A 93 -1.43 -7.25 4.04
N GLY A 94 -0.46 -6.34 4.16
CA GLY A 94 0.74 -6.35 3.32
C GLY A 94 1.56 -7.63 3.52
N GLN A 95 1.74 -8.07 4.77
CA GLN A 95 2.42 -9.31 5.12
C GLN A 95 1.77 -10.52 4.44
N ARG A 96 0.45 -10.66 4.54
CA ARG A 96 -0.29 -11.79 3.94
C ARG A 96 -0.07 -11.85 2.43
N ILE A 97 -0.10 -10.70 1.75
CA ILE A 97 0.11 -10.64 0.31
C ILE A 97 1.55 -11.03 -0.05
N PHE A 98 2.55 -10.49 0.66
CA PHE A 98 3.95 -10.85 0.41
C PHE A 98 4.22 -12.32 0.65
N LEU A 99 3.68 -12.92 1.72
CA LEU A 99 3.79 -14.35 1.97
C LEU A 99 3.18 -15.17 0.83
N ALA A 100 1.96 -14.82 0.38
CA ALA A 100 1.30 -15.50 -0.75
C ALA A 100 2.13 -15.41 -2.05
N LEU A 101 2.68 -14.23 -2.35
CA LEU A 101 3.53 -14.04 -3.53
C LEU A 101 4.85 -14.82 -3.44
N ARG A 102 5.45 -14.88 -2.25
CA ARG A 102 6.69 -15.64 -2.00
C ARG A 102 6.46 -17.13 -2.18
N ASP A 103 5.41 -17.66 -1.57
CA ASP A 103 5.08 -19.08 -1.59
C ASP A 103 4.66 -19.53 -3.01
N ALA A 104 4.13 -18.61 -3.82
CA ALA A 104 3.86 -18.82 -5.25
C ALA A 104 5.10 -18.63 -6.16
N HIS A 105 6.28 -18.32 -5.60
CA HIS A 105 7.51 -17.98 -6.34
C HIS A 105 7.34 -16.83 -7.35
N ARG A 106 6.46 -15.87 -7.04
CA ARG A 106 6.17 -14.69 -7.88
C ARG A 106 6.90 -13.42 -7.44
N LEU A 107 7.75 -13.51 -6.42
CA LEU A 107 8.61 -12.40 -5.97
C LEU A 107 10.01 -12.49 -6.58
N LEU A 108 10.55 -11.34 -6.96
CA LEU A 108 11.98 -11.19 -7.19
C LEU A 108 12.71 -11.06 -5.85
N LEU A 109 13.95 -11.52 -5.75
CA LEU A 109 14.76 -11.48 -4.51
C LEU A 109 14.89 -10.07 -3.92
N ASN A 110 14.91 -9.03 -4.76
CA ASN A 110 14.97 -7.63 -4.34
C ASN A 110 13.60 -7.04 -3.92
N GLN A 111 12.54 -7.85 -3.95
CA GLN A 111 11.19 -7.47 -3.57
C GLN A 111 10.69 -8.27 -2.36
N ASP A 112 11.52 -9.10 -1.72
CA ASP A 112 11.11 -9.83 -0.52
C ASP A 112 11.20 -8.95 0.73
N PHE A 113 10.05 -8.40 1.13
CA PHE A 113 9.89 -7.62 2.36
C PHE A 113 9.29 -8.43 3.52
N THR A 114 9.21 -9.77 3.42
CA THR A 114 8.51 -10.60 4.41
C THR A 114 9.07 -10.44 5.82
N SER A 115 10.40 -10.39 5.97
CA SER A 115 11.06 -10.18 7.27
C SER A 115 10.81 -8.80 7.87
N TRP A 116 10.74 -7.77 7.03
CA TRP A 116 10.40 -6.42 7.46
C TRP A 116 8.98 -6.36 8.02
N PHE A 117 8.01 -6.96 7.33
CA PHE A 117 6.62 -7.02 7.81
C PHE A 117 6.49 -7.78 9.13
N GLU A 118 7.18 -8.91 9.26
CA GLU A 118 7.20 -9.69 10.50
C GLU A 118 7.72 -8.84 11.67
N THR A 119 8.84 -8.16 11.47
CA THR A 119 9.44 -7.27 12.47
C THR A 119 8.50 -6.11 12.83
N ALA A 120 7.89 -5.47 11.83
CA ALA A 120 6.99 -4.34 12.03
C ALA A 120 5.70 -4.74 12.79
N VAL A 121 5.11 -5.89 12.45
CA VAL A 121 3.95 -6.45 13.16
C VAL A 121 4.30 -6.78 14.61
N LYS A 122 5.45 -7.40 14.84
CA LYS A 122 5.93 -7.76 16.19
C LYS A 122 6.20 -6.53 17.05
N ALA A 123 6.95 -5.56 16.53
CA ALA A 123 7.26 -4.31 17.24
C ALA A 123 5.99 -3.56 17.65
N LEU A 124 4.99 -3.50 16.75
CA LEU A 124 3.71 -2.87 17.07
C LEU A 124 2.90 -3.70 18.10
N GLY A 125 3.04 -5.02 18.13
CA GLY A 125 2.42 -5.89 19.13
C GLY A 125 3.03 -5.76 20.54
N GLU A 126 4.36 -5.69 20.64
CA GLU A 126 5.11 -5.71 21.91
C GLU A 126 4.96 -4.42 22.74
N GLU A 127 4.66 -3.28 22.11
CA GLU A 127 4.27 -2.03 22.80
C GLU A 127 3.06 -2.18 23.75
N VAL A 128 2.29 -3.29 23.68
CA VAL A 128 1.17 -3.57 24.59
C VAL A 128 1.65 -4.14 25.93
N THR A 129 2.84 -4.74 25.97
CA THR A 129 3.34 -5.50 27.13
C THR A 129 4.06 -4.63 28.17
N GLU A 130 4.32 -3.35 27.88
CA GLU A 130 5.00 -2.42 28.79
C GLU A 130 4.05 -1.40 29.49
N ARG A 131 2.76 -1.69 29.60
CA ARG A 131 1.81 -0.87 30.37
C ARG A 131 1.23 -1.59 31.58
#